data_AF-A0A968VW62-F1
#
_entry.id   AF-A0A968VW62-F1
#
_cell.length_a   1.000
_cell.length_b   1.000
_cell.length_c   1.000
_cell.angle_alpha   90.00
_cell.angle_beta   90.00
_cell.angle_gamma   90.00
#
_symmetry.space_group_name_H-M   'P 1'
#
loop_
_entity.id
_entity.type
_entity.pdbx_description
1 polymer ?
#
loop_
_entity_poly.entity_id
_entity_poly.type
_entity_poly.pdbx_seq_one_letter_code
_entity_poly.pdbx_strand_id
1 'polypeptide(L)' 'MKIAVNARLLLKNKLDGIGWFTYETLKRITKQQKEHTFYFIFDRPFDKDFILAPT' A
#
# COMPACT_ATOMS: atom_id res chain seq x y z
N MET A 1 -5.11 15.44 -0.80
CA MET A 1 -4.07 15.44 -1.88
C MET A 1 -4.13 14.11 -2.64
N LYS A 2 -3.75 14.07 -3.93
CA LYS A 2 -3.60 12.81 -4.69
C LYS A 2 -2.16 12.32 -4.58
N ILE A 3 -1.95 11.12 -4.06
CA ILE A 3 -0.62 10.57 -3.77
C ILE A 3 -0.45 9.26 -4.53
N ALA A 4 0.51 9.20 -5.44
CA ALA A 4 0.87 7.96 -6.13
C ALA A 4 1.93 7.21 -5.32
N VAL A 5 1.71 5.93 -5.06
CA VAL A 5 2.62 5.07 -4.31
C VAL A 5 3.06 3.92 -5.21
N ASN A 6 4.37 3.82 -5.46
CA ASN A 6 4.93 2.66 -6.11
C ASN A 6 4.87 1.46 -5.15
N ALA A 7 4.07 0.46 -5.48
CA ALA A 7 3.80 -0.70 -4.65
C ALA A 7 4.62 -1.94 -5.06
N ARG A 8 5.74 -1.78 -5.79
CA ARG A 8 6.59 -2.88 -6.28
C ARG A 8 7.03 -3.86 -5.18
N LEU A 9 7.17 -3.38 -3.94
CA LEU A 9 7.58 -4.20 -2.79
C LEU A 9 6.42 -4.93 -2.10
N LEU A 10 5.17 -4.60 -2.42
CA LEU A 10 3.99 -5.25 -1.86
C LEU A 10 3.67 -6.52 -2.65
N LEU A 11 4.44 -7.57 -2.36
CA LEU A 11 4.34 -8.88 -3.01
C LEU A 11 3.87 -9.93 -2.02
N LYS A 12 2.69 -10.48 -2.25
CA LYS A 12 2.14 -11.54 -1.38
C LYS A 12 3.08 -12.74 -1.33
N ASN A 13 3.25 -13.30 -0.14
CA ASN A 13 4.17 -14.41 0.17
C ASN A 13 5.65 -14.08 -0.09
N LYS A 14 6.00 -12.81 -0.36
CA LYS A 14 7.37 -12.35 -0.61
C LYS A 14 7.70 -11.04 0.12
N LEU A 15 6.93 -10.70 1.16
CA LEU A 15 7.24 -9.57 2.02
C LEU A 15 8.47 -9.90 2.87
N ASP A 16 9.52 -9.12 2.68
CA ASP A 16 10.73 -9.11 3.51
C ASP A 16 10.69 -7.92 4.49
N GLY A 17 11.81 -7.64 5.18
CA GLY A 17 11.86 -6.55 6.16
C GLY A 17 11.35 -5.21 5.63
N ILE A 18 11.80 -4.80 4.44
CA ILE A 18 11.37 -3.53 3.83
C ILE A 18 9.93 -3.62 3.30
N GLY A 19 9.50 -4.78 2.78
CA GLY A 19 8.12 -5.04 2.39
C GLY A 19 7.14 -4.92 3.55
N TRP A 20 7.45 -5.54 4.69
CA TRP A 20 6.67 -5.44 5.92
C TRP A 20 6.63 -4.03 6.48
N PHE A 21 7.77 -3.35 6.55
CA PHE A 21 7.83 -1.95 6.97
C PHE A 21 6.94 -1.06 6.07
N THR A 22 7.02 -1.26 4.76
CA THR A 22 6.22 -0.52 3.78
C THR A 22 4.72 -0.78 3.96
N TYR A 23 4.32 -2.05 4.08
CA TYR A 23 2.93 -2.45 4.29
C TYR A 23 2.34 -1.85 5.57
N GLU A 24 3.03 -2.01 6.69
CA GLU A 24 2.58 -1.53 7.99
C GLU A 24 2.53 0.01 8.05
N THR A 25 3.51 0.69 7.46
CA THR A 25 3.53 2.15 7.35
C THR A 25 2.35 2.66 6.52
N LEU A 26 2.17 2.13 5.31
CA LEU A 26 1.11 2.58 4.41
C LEU A 26 -0.27 2.29 5.00
N LYS A 27 -0.47 1.13 5.65
CA LYS A 27 -1.72 0.77 6.31
C LYS A 27 -2.12 1.74 7.43
N ARG A 28 -1.16 2.29 8.17
CA ARG A 28 -1.43 3.30 9.22
C ARG A 28 -1.75 4.64 8.60
N ILE A 29 -0.92 5.09 7.65
CA ILE A 29 -1.06 6.40 7.02
C ILE A 29 -2.38 6.51 6.25
N THR A 30 -2.75 5.50 5.45
CA THR A 30 -3.99 5.53 4.66
C THR A 30 -5.25 5.55 5.52
N LYS A 31 -5.20 4.98 6.73
CA LYS A 31 -6.31 5.02 7.69
C LYS A 31 -6.40 6.34 8.45
N GLN A 32 -5.26 6.99 8.69
CA GLN A 32 -5.18 8.25 9.42
C GLN A 32 -5.50 9.46 8.54
N GLN A 33 -5.03 9.47 7.29
CA GLN A 33 -5.13 10.62 6.36
C GLN A 33 -6.25 10.40 5.34
N LYS A 34 -7.52 10.47 5.79
CA LYS A 34 -8.69 10.14 4.97
C LYS A 34 -9.04 11.21 3.93
N GLU A 35 -8.57 12.43 4.12
CA GLU A 35 -8.71 13.55 3.18
C GLU A 35 -7.72 13.46 2.00
N HIS A 36 -6.85 12.45 2.00
CA HIS A 36 -5.94 12.16 0.91
C HIS A 36 -6.36 10.88 0.17
N THR A 37 -6.13 10.87 -1.14
CA THR A 37 -6.38 9.69 -1.97
C THR A 37 -5.05 9.07 -2.37
N PHE A 38 -4.84 7.82 -1.96
CA PHE A 38 -3.64 7.04 -2.26
C PHE A 38 -3.89 6.10 -3.43
N TYR A 39 -3.09 6.25 -4.49
CA TYR A 39 -3.13 5.39 -5.67
C TYR A 39 -1.94 4.43 -5.63
N PHE A 40 -2.21 3.16 -5.34
CA PHE A 40 -1.18 2.11 -5.32
C PHE A 40 -0.96 1.60 -6.75
N ILE A 41 0.25 1.80 -7.26
CA ILE A 41 0.63 1.42 -8.62
C ILE A 41 1.45 0.14 -8.53
N PHE A 42 0.91 -0.93 -9.09
CA PHE A 42 1.55 -2.23 -9.14
C PHE A 42 2.05 -2.52 -10.55
N ASP A 43 3.24 -3.12 -10.66
CA ASP A 43 3.84 -3.57 -11.92
C ASP A 43 3.37 -4.97 -12.35
N ARG A 44 2.49 -5.58 -11.55
CA ARG A 44 1.95 -6.94 -11.70
C ARG A 44 0.60 -7.06 -10.97
N PRO A 45 -0.16 -8.15 -11.15
CA PRO A 45 -1.39 -8.36 -10.39
C PRO A 45 -1.15 -8.26 -8.88
N PHE A 46 -1.95 -7.43 -8.21
CA PHE A 46 -1.87 -7.23 -6.76
C PHE A 46 -2.83 -8.18 -6.04
N ASP A 47 -2.55 -8.47 -4.78
CA ASP A 47 -3.45 -9.23 -3.92
C ASP A 47 -4.38 -8.30 -3.13
N LYS A 48 -5.62 -8.74 -2.88
CA LYS A 48 -6.63 -7.99 -2.12
C LYS A 48 -6.18 -7.63 -0.71
N ASP A 49 -5.23 -8.36 -0.13
CA ASP A 49 -4.60 -8.03 1.15
C ASP A 49 -3.92 -6.64 1.15
N PHE A 50 -3.60 -6.09 -0.03
CA PHE A 50 -3.03 -4.75 -0.19
C PHE A 50 -4.07 -3.63 -0.40
N ILE A 51 -5.36 -3.91 -0.16
CA ILE A 51 -6.39 -2.88 -0.06
C ILE A 51 -6.37 -2.32 1.36
N LEU A 52 -5.63 -1.22 1.56
CA LEU A 52 -5.26 -0.75 2.91
C LEU A 52 -6.29 0.15 3.59
N ALA A 53 -7.24 0.71 2.83
CA ALA A 53 -8.33 1.54 3.35
C ALA A 53 -9.58 1.39 2.45
N PRO A 54 -10.79 1.52 3.03
CA PRO A 54 -12.01 1.64 2.23
C PRO A 54 -12.00 2.95 1.42
N THR A 55 -12.55 2.88 0.21
CA THR A 55 -12.80 4.04 -0.66
C THR A 55 -13.93 4.90 -0.14
#